data_AF-A0A378AT32-F1
#
_entry.id   AF-A0A378AT32-F1
#
_cell.length_a   1.000
_cell.length_b   1.000
_cell.length_c   1.000
_cell.angle_alpha   90.00
_cell.angle_beta   90.00
_cell.angle_gamma   90.00
#
_symmetry.space_group_name_H-M   'P 1'
#
loop_
_entity.id
_entity.type
_entity.pdbx_description
1 polymer ?
#
loop_
_entity_poly.entity_id
_entity_poly.type
_entity_poly.pdbx_seq_one_letter_code
_entity_poly.pdbx_strand_id
1 'polypeptide(L)'
;MKKTLLAAGAVVALSTTFAAGAAENDKPQYLSDWWHQSVNVVGSYHTRFGPQIRNDTYLEYEAFAKKDWFDFYGYIDAPVFFGGNSTAKGIWNKGSPLFMEIEPRFSIDKLTNTDLSFGPFKEWYFANNYIYDMGRNDSQEQSTWYMGLGTDIDTGLPMSLSLNVYAKYQWQNYGASNENEWDGYRFKVKYLCR
;
A
#
# COMPACT_ATOMS: atom_id res chain seq x y z
N MET A 1 -27.99 -24.15 -14.62
CA MET A 1 -26.55 -23.82 -14.64
C MET A 1 -26.34 -22.58 -13.79
N LYS A 2 -25.87 -22.73 -12.54
CA LYS A 2 -25.62 -21.61 -11.62
C LYS A 2 -24.22 -21.05 -11.91
N LYS A 3 -24.14 -19.78 -12.34
CA LYS A 3 -22.89 -19.05 -12.52
C LYS A 3 -22.43 -18.53 -11.16
N THR A 4 -21.49 -19.21 -10.54
CA THR A 4 -20.81 -18.75 -9.33
C THR A 4 -19.75 -17.72 -9.75
N LEU A 5 -20.05 -16.43 -9.60
CA LEU A 5 -19.03 -15.39 -9.65
C LEU A 5 -18.20 -15.49 -8.38
N LEU A 6 -16.97 -15.98 -8.50
CA LEU A 6 -15.94 -15.85 -7.47
C LEU A 6 -15.40 -14.42 -7.56
N ALA A 7 -15.91 -13.54 -6.70
CA ALA A 7 -15.26 -12.27 -6.42
C ALA A 7 -13.91 -12.57 -5.75
N ALA A 8 -12.81 -12.28 -6.45
CA ALA A 8 -11.47 -12.30 -5.88
C ALA A 8 -11.37 -11.15 -4.87
N GLY A 9 -11.61 -11.45 -3.60
CA GLY A 9 -11.42 -10.52 -2.50
C GLY A 9 -9.95 -10.19 -2.35
N ALA A 10 -9.57 -8.96 -2.71
CA ALA A 10 -8.41 -8.33 -2.11
C ALA A 10 -8.69 -8.22 -0.61
N VAL A 11 -7.93 -8.93 0.21
CA VAL A 11 -7.97 -8.75 1.66
C VAL A 11 -7.34 -7.38 1.90
N VAL A 12 -8.19 -6.37 1.98
CA VAL A 12 -7.86 -5.14 2.69
C VAL A 12 -7.70 -5.58 4.13
N ALA A 13 -6.47 -5.56 4.64
CA ALA A 13 -6.27 -5.52 6.08
C ALA A 13 -7.03 -4.29 6.56
N LEU A 14 -8.18 -4.51 7.19
CA LEU A 14 -8.86 -3.49 7.98
C LEU A 14 -8.01 -3.34 9.24
N SER A 15 -6.82 -2.71 9.11
CA SER A 15 -6.23 -2.04 10.25
C SER A 15 -7.26 -0.97 10.62
N THR A 16 -7.90 -1.15 11.78
CA THR A 16 -8.60 -0.06 12.44
C THR A 16 -7.53 0.96 12.77
N THR A 17 -7.14 1.78 11.79
CA THR A 17 -6.38 2.99 12.04
C THR A 17 -7.23 3.77 13.02
N PHE A 18 -6.78 3.80 14.27
CA PHE A 18 -7.16 4.88 15.16
C PHE A 18 -6.86 6.14 14.37
N ALA A 19 -7.91 6.84 13.98
CA ALA A 19 -7.79 8.17 13.43
C ALA A 19 -7.17 9.02 14.54
N ALA A 20 -5.83 9.04 14.61
CA ALA A 20 -5.14 10.23 15.01
C ALA A 20 -5.70 11.29 14.07
N GLY A 21 -6.54 12.16 14.61
CA GLY A 21 -7.07 13.29 13.86
C GLY A 21 -5.88 14.13 13.43
N ALA A 22 -5.34 13.84 12.26
CA ALA A 22 -4.65 14.82 11.44
C ALA A 22 -5.73 15.83 11.07
N ALA A 23 -6.03 16.74 12.00
CA ALA A 23 -6.60 18.01 11.62
C ALA A 23 -5.66 18.56 10.55
N GLU A 24 -6.22 19.02 9.43
CA GLU A 24 -5.50 19.89 8.50
C GLU A 24 -5.08 21.13 9.30
N ASN A 25 -3.93 21.05 9.97
CA ASN A 25 -3.29 22.21 10.55
C ASN A 25 -2.62 22.89 9.38
N ASP A 26 -3.17 24.03 8.94
CA ASP A 26 -2.59 24.89 7.90
C ASP A 26 -1.12 25.27 8.15
N LYS A 27 -0.60 24.99 9.36
CA LYS A 27 0.81 25.14 9.77
C LYS A 27 1.17 24.03 10.78
N PRO A 28 1.64 22.84 10.34
CA PRO A 28 2.12 21.82 11.28
C PRO A 28 3.31 22.39 12.06
N GLN A 29 3.21 22.36 13.40
CA GLN A 29 4.24 22.87 14.30
C GLN A 29 5.19 21.76 14.74
N TYR A 30 4.70 20.53 14.82
CA TYR A 30 5.43 19.36 15.26
C TYR A 30 5.41 18.25 14.20
N LEU A 31 6.41 17.36 14.26
CA LEU A 31 6.47 16.19 13.36
C LEU A 31 5.24 15.29 13.51
N SER A 32 4.75 15.15 14.74
CA SER A 32 3.56 14.35 15.07
C SER A 32 2.26 14.89 14.47
N ASP A 33 2.22 16.15 13.99
CA ASP A 33 1.02 16.73 13.40
C ASP A 33 0.71 16.13 12.02
N TRP A 34 1.73 15.59 11.35
CA TRP A 34 1.61 15.10 9.97
C TRP A 34 2.29 13.77 9.72
N TRP A 35 3.06 13.21 10.66
CA TRP A 35 3.67 11.89 10.58
C TRP A 35 3.20 11.02 11.74
N HIS A 36 2.53 9.91 11.42
CA HIS A 36 1.94 8.98 12.37
C HIS A 36 2.56 7.60 12.18
N GLN A 37 2.77 6.88 13.28
CA GLN A 37 3.40 5.56 13.30
C GLN A 37 2.57 4.61 14.16
N SER A 38 2.49 3.35 13.75
CA SER A 38 1.86 2.28 14.53
C SER A 38 2.72 1.02 14.49
N VAL A 39 2.64 0.22 15.55
CA VAL A 39 3.18 -1.14 15.60
C VAL A 39 2.03 -2.07 15.93
N ASN A 40 1.75 -3.01 15.03
CA ASN A 40 0.59 -3.87 15.07
C ASN A 40 1.01 -5.34 15.14
N VAL A 41 0.13 -6.17 15.68
CA VAL A 41 0.19 -7.63 15.56
C VAL A 41 -0.94 -8.06 14.64
N VAL A 42 -0.61 -8.70 13.54
CA VAL A 42 -1.57 -9.08 12.50
C VAL A 42 -1.72 -10.60 12.46
N GLY A 43 -2.97 -11.05 12.45
CA GLY A 43 -3.32 -12.45 12.19
C GLY A 43 -4.03 -12.57 10.86
N SER A 44 -3.38 -13.22 9.89
CA SER A 44 -3.93 -13.46 8.56
C SER A 44 -4.50 -14.87 8.42
N TYR A 45 -5.60 -15.00 7.69
CA TYR A 45 -6.26 -16.27 7.42
C TYR A 45 -6.63 -16.34 5.94
N HIS A 46 -6.24 -17.42 5.27
CA HIS A 46 -6.49 -17.67 3.85
C HIS A 46 -5.85 -16.68 2.87
N THR A 47 -4.63 -16.24 3.13
CA THR A 47 -3.84 -15.40 2.20
C THR A 47 -3.53 -16.16 0.91
N ARG A 48 -3.58 -15.47 -0.25
CA ARG A 48 -3.50 -16.06 -1.61
C ARG A 48 -2.54 -15.36 -2.58
N PHE A 49 -1.57 -14.60 -2.08
CA PHE A 49 -0.58 -13.98 -2.98
C PHE A 49 0.36 -15.02 -3.62
N GLY A 50 0.63 -16.11 -2.92
CA GLY A 50 1.43 -17.24 -3.43
C GLY A 50 0.59 -18.40 -3.97
N PRO A 51 1.26 -19.46 -4.49
CA PRO A 51 0.60 -20.62 -5.09
C PRO A 51 -0.15 -21.50 -4.09
N GLN A 52 0.13 -21.36 -2.79
CA GLN A 52 -0.52 -22.10 -1.71
C GLN A 52 -1.20 -21.14 -0.74
N ILE A 53 -2.32 -21.59 -0.15
CA ILE A 53 -3.00 -20.86 0.90
C ILE A 53 -2.11 -20.80 2.15
N ARG A 54 -2.08 -19.63 2.80
CA ARG A 54 -1.30 -19.38 4.01
C ARG A 54 -2.13 -18.75 5.13
N ASN A 55 -1.75 -19.09 6.36
CA ASN A 55 -2.21 -18.45 7.59
C ASN A 55 -0.96 -18.07 8.39
N ASP A 56 -0.76 -16.79 8.63
CA ASP A 56 0.46 -16.24 9.24
C ASP A 56 0.08 -15.28 10.36
N THR A 57 0.85 -15.29 11.46
CA THR A 57 0.81 -14.23 12.49
C THR A 57 2.14 -13.49 12.51
N TYR A 58 2.09 -12.17 12.38
CA TYR A 58 3.28 -11.34 12.17
C TYR A 58 3.22 -10.00 12.89
N LEU A 59 4.40 -9.38 13.00
CA LEU A 59 4.56 -8.01 13.46
C LEU A 59 4.51 -7.09 12.23
N GLU A 60 3.80 -5.98 12.33
CA GLU A 60 3.69 -4.97 11.29
C GLU A 60 4.04 -3.60 11.88
N TYR A 61 4.77 -2.79 11.12
CA TYR A 61 4.99 -1.38 11.38
C TYR A 61 4.32 -0.57 10.29
N GLU A 62 3.43 0.35 10.64
CA GLU A 62 2.77 1.25 9.71
C GLU A 62 3.24 2.69 9.93
N ALA A 63 3.33 3.44 8.83
CA ALA A 63 3.52 4.88 8.85
C ALA A 63 2.56 5.55 7.87
N PHE A 64 1.91 6.62 8.33
CA PHE A 64 1.05 7.47 7.54
C PHE A 64 1.53 8.90 7.67
N ALA A 65 1.58 9.64 6.56
CA ALA A 65 1.92 11.05 6.61
C ALA A 65 1.14 11.87 5.59
N LYS A 66 0.71 13.07 6.01
CA LYS A 66 0.06 14.04 5.12
C LYS A 66 0.59 15.43 5.41
N LYS A 67 1.46 15.92 4.52
CA LYS A 67 1.98 17.28 4.50
C LYS A 67 1.49 17.98 3.24
N ASP A 68 1.46 19.30 3.25
CA ASP A 68 0.93 20.16 2.18
C ASP A 68 1.18 19.65 0.76
N TRP A 69 2.43 19.27 0.43
CA TRP A 69 2.84 18.81 -0.91
C TRP A 69 3.07 17.29 -1.02
N PHE A 70 2.88 16.54 0.06
CA PHE A 70 3.30 15.15 0.18
C PHE A 70 2.30 14.31 1.00
N ASP A 71 1.84 13.22 0.41
CA ASP A 71 1.06 12.19 1.08
C ASP A 71 1.83 10.86 1.04
N PHE A 72 1.77 10.11 2.13
CA PHE A 72 2.49 8.86 2.29
C PHE A 72 1.69 7.89 3.13
N TYR A 73 1.66 6.66 2.67
CA TYR A 73 1.32 5.51 3.49
C TYR A 73 2.36 4.44 3.23
N GLY A 74 2.73 3.68 4.25
CA GLY A 74 3.56 2.52 4.06
C GLY A 74 3.54 1.60 5.26
N TYR A 75 3.84 0.34 5.01
CA TYR A 75 3.94 -0.66 6.06
C TYR A 75 5.08 -1.62 5.80
N ILE A 76 5.56 -2.24 6.88
CA ILE A 76 6.61 -3.24 6.89
C ILE A 76 6.15 -4.41 7.75
N ASP A 77 6.10 -5.60 7.16
CA ASP A 77 5.80 -6.85 7.82
C ASP A 77 7.08 -7.63 8.12
N ALA A 78 7.12 -8.27 9.29
CA ALA A 78 8.05 -9.34 9.61
C ALA A 78 7.28 -10.68 9.63
N PRO A 79 7.19 -11.42 8.51
CA PRO A 79 6.27 -12.55 8.39
C PRO A 79 6.58 -13.68 9.38
N VAL A 80 5.52 -14.34 9.87
CA VAL A 80 5.60 -15.51 10.78
C VAL A 80 6.36 -15.18 12.09
N PHE A 81 6.31 -13.92 12.54
CA PHE A 81 6.98 -13.52 13.78
C PHE A 81 6.44 -14.29 15.00
N PHE A 82 5.13 -14.54 15.04
CA PHE A 82 4.45 -15.22 16.16
C PHE A 82 3.97 -16.65 15.81
N GLY A 83 4.22 -17.11 14.57
CA GLY A 83 3.84 -18.44 14.10
C GLY A 83 2.92 -18.42 12.87
N GLY A 84 2.43 -19.61 12.51
CA GLY A 84 1.61 -19.81 11.32
C GLY A 84 1.26 -21.28 11.13
N ASN A 85 0.57 -21.60 10.04
CA ASN A 85 0.29 -22.99 9.67
C ASN A 85 1.54 -23.71 9.10
N SER A 86 1.41 -24.99 8.73
CA SER A 86 2.54 -25.79 8.24
C SER A 86 3.17 -25.29 6.93
N THR A 87 2.48 -24.45 6.17
CA THR A 87 2.98 -23.86 4.91
C THR A 87 3.53 -22.44 5.09
N ALA A 88 3.34 -21.84 6.27
CA ALA A 88 3.80 -20.50 6.61
C ALA A 88 5.34 -20.42 6.59
N LYS A 89 5.88 -19.45 5.86
CA LYS A 89 7.32 -19.16 5.83
C LYS A 89 7.58 -17.67 6.04
N GLY A 90 8.57 -17.35 6.87
CA GLY A 90 8.92 -15.98 7.21
C GLY A 90 10.30 -15.86 7.86
N ILE A 91 10.43 -14.89 8.75
CA ILE A 91 11.71 -14.44 9.34
C ILE A 91 12.45 -15.54 10.09
N TRP A 92 11.75 -16.52 10.67
CA TRP A 92 12.37 -17.59 11.44
C TRP A 92 12.57 -18.91 10.68
N ASN A 93 11.88 -19.14 9.55
CA ASN A 93 11.79 -20.48 8.94
C ASN A 93 11.91 -20.50 7.40
N LYS A 94 12.99 -19.90 6.88
CA LYS A 94 13.39 -19.95 5.45
C LYS A 94 12.40 -19.27 4.49
N GLY A 95 11.53 -18.38 4.97
CA GLY A 95 10.77 -17.47 4.13
C GLY A 95 11.37 -16.07 4.13
N SER A 96 10.71 -15.15 3.45
CA SER A 96 11.14 -13.77 3.46
C SER A 96 11.14 -13.20 4.90
N PRO A 97 12.25 -12.59 5.32
CA PRO A 97 12.35 -11.94 6.61
C PRO A 97 11.61 -10.60 6.68
N LEU A 98 11.33 -9.96 5.55
CA LEU A 98 10.74 -8.63 5.51
C LEU A 98 9.97 -8.43 4.21
N PHE A 99 8.75 -7.91 4.35
CA PHE A 99 7.93 -7.43 3.25
C PHE A 99 7.57 -5.97 3.52
N MET A 100 7.60 -5.11 2.50
CA MET A 100 7.17 -3.72 2.62
C MET A 100 6.41 -3.23 1.39
N GLU A 101 5.43 -2.36 1.60
CA GLU A 101 4.78 -1.57 0.57
C GLU A 101 4.77 -0.11 1.01
N ILE A 102 5.14 0.80 0.11
CA ILE A 102 5.11 2.25 0.33
C ILE A 102 4.36 2.94 -0.81
N GLU A 103 3.61 3.98 -0.47
CA GLU A 103 2.75 4.76 -1.36
C GLU A 103 3.03 6.27 -1.28
N PRO A 104 4.23 6.76 -1.65
CA PRO A 104 4.49 8.19 -1.70
C PRO A 104 3.74 8.84 -2.88
N ARG A 105 2.98 9.89 -2.59
CA ARG A 105 2.31 10.76 -3.57
C ARG A 105 2.78 12.19 -3.40
N PHE A 106 3.18 12.82 -4.51
CA PHE A 106 3.65 14.19 -4.53
C PHE A 106 2.64 15.08 -5.24
N SER A 107 2.15 16.13 -4.60
CA SER A 107 1.16 17.02 -5.20
C SER A 107 1.75 17.80 -6.36
N ILE A 108 1.20 17.63 -7.55
CA ILE A 108 1.58 18.36 -8.75
C ILE A 108 1.14 19.82 -8.58
N ASP A 109 -0.07 20.05 -8.06
CA ASP A 109 -0.62 21.38 -7.82
C ASP A 109 0.31 22.23 -6.94
N LYS A 110 0.78 21.67 -5.82
CA LYS A 110 1.68 22.40 -4.90
C LYS A 110 3.09 22.54 -5.46
N LEU A 111 3.62 21.51 -6.13
CA LEU A 111 4.97 21.58 -6.70
C LEU A 111 5.06 22.54 -7.90
N THR A 112 3.98 22.64 -8.68
CA THR A 112 3.88 23.57 -9.83
C THR A 112 3.28 24.92 -9.45
N ASN A 113 2.82 25.07 -8.20
CA ASN A 113 2.11 26.24 -7.68
C ASN A 113 0.95 26.68 -8.60
N THR A 114 0.23 25.70 -9.15
CA THR A 114 -0.88 25.89 -10.09
C THR A 114 -2.07 25.09 -9.60
N ASP A 115 -3.24 25.71 -9.54
CA ASP A 115 -4.48 25.00 -9.22
C ASP A 115 -4.92 24.18 -10.45
N LEU A 116 -4.82 22.86 -10.34
CA LEU A 116 -5.23 21.90 -11.37
C LEU A 116 -6.56 21.24 -11.03
N SER A 117 -7.27 21.74 -10.01
CA SER A 117 -8.59 21.23 -9.64
C SER A 117 -9.59 21.42 -10.78
N PHE A 118 -10.45 20.42 -10.96
CA PHE A 118 -11.49 20.46 -11.98
C PHE A 118 -12.66 19.57 -11.58
N GLY A 119 -13.84 20.17 -11.43
CA GLY A 119 -15.04 19.43 -11.04
C GLY A 119 -14.83 18.68 -9.71
N PRO A 120 -15.05 17.35 -9.65
CA PRO A 120 -14.86 16.58 -8.43
C PRO A 120 -13.38 16.25 -8.14
N PHE A 121 -12.45 16.54 -9.05
CA PHE A 121 -11.03 16.27 -8.86
C PHE A 121 -10.38 17.43 -8.10
N LYS A 122 -10.03 17.21 -6.83
CA LYS A 122 -9.54 18.27 -5.92
C LYS A 122 -8.08 18.61 -6.16
N GLU A 123 -7.25 17.61 -6.44
CA GLU A 123 -5.81 17.75 -6.52
C GLU A 123 -5.21 16.57 -7.31
N TRP A 124 -4.09 16.80 -7.99
CA TRP A 124 -3.39 15.82 -8.78
C TRP A 124 -2.02 15.49 -8.20
N TYR A 125 -1.63 14.23 -8.32
CA TYR A 125 -0.43 13.71 -7.68
C TYR A 125 0.43 12.92 -8.65
N PHE A 126 1.74 13.08 -8.56
CA PHE A 126 2.67 12.05 -9.01
C PHE A 126 2.65 10.93 -7.97
N ALA A 127 1.93 9.86 -8.30
CA ALA A 127 1.65 8.76 -7.40
C ALA A 127 2.61 7.60 -7.63
N ASN A 128 3.18 7.09 -6.54
CA ASN A 128 4.03 5.92 -6.55
C ASN A 128 3.44 4.85 -5.64
N ASN A 129 3.66 3.60 -6.01
CA ASN A 129 3.47 2.45 -5.14
C ASN A 129 4.65 1.52 -5.36
N TYR A 130 5.47 1.33 -4.33
CA TYR A 130 6.64 0.46 -4.38
C TYR A 130 6.47 -0.69 -3.40
N ILE A 131 6.59 -1.91 -3.92
CA ILE A 131 6.49 -3.15 -3.16
C ILE A 131 7.84 -3.82 -3.19
N TYR A 132 8.33 -4.21 -2.01
CA TYR A 132 9.57 -4.93 -1.85
C TYR A 132 9.41 -6.10 -0.90
N ASP A 133 9.76 -7.28 -1.38
CA ASP A 133 9.89 -8.48 -0.59
C ASP A 133 11.37 -8.87 -0.57
N MET A 134 11.99 -8.87 0.62
CA MET A 134 13.43 -9.09 0.73
C MET A 134 13.86 -10.48 0.27
N GLY A 135 12.99 -11.48 0.43
CA GLY A 135 13.35 -12.87 0.18
C GLY A 135 14.58 -13.33 0.97
N ARG A 136 15.11 -14.51 0.64
CA ARG A 136 16.39 -15.01 1.17
C ARG A 136 17.40 -15.38 0.08
N ASN A 137 16.99 -15.24 -1.16
CA ASN A 137 17.71 -15.57 -2.38
C ASN A 137 16.88 -15.06 -3.56
N ASP A 138 17.51 -14.96 -4.72
CA ASP A 138 16.97 -14.40 -5.96
C ASP A 138 15.58 -14.96 -6.35
N SER A 139 15.29 -16.24 -6.05
CA SER A 139 13.99 -16.86 -6.36
C SER A 139 12.86 -16.51 -5.37
N GLN A 140 13.17 -15.76 -4.32
CA GLN A 140 12.25 -15.41 -3.23
C GLN A 140 12.08 -13.90 -3.04
N GLU A 141 12.77 -13.07 -3.82
CA GLU A 141 12.70 -11.62 -3.70
C GLU A 141 11.68 -11.03 -4.66
N GLN A 142 11.14 -9.88 -4.31
CA GLN A 142 10.30 -9.08 -5.18
C GLN A 142 10.70 -7.60 -5.07
N SER A 143 10.78 -6.91 -6.21
CA SER A 143 10.87 -5.46 -6.25
C SER A 143 10.02 -4.94 -7.40
N THR A 144 8.99 -4.19 -7.06
CA THR A 144 7.96 -3.74 -8.02
C THR A 144 7.70 -2.27 -7.82
N TRP A 145 7.87 -1.46 -8.87
CA TRP A 145 7.60 -0.03 -8.82
C TRP A 145 6.48 0.35 -9.77
N TYR A 146 5.35 0.75 -9.18
CA TYR A 146 4.26 1.41 -9.85
C TYR A 146 4.45 2.92 -9.75
N MET A 147 4.40 3.62 -10.89
CA MET A 147 4.46 5.07 -10.95
C MET A 147 3.40 5.59 -11.93
N GLY A 148 2.78 6.72 -11.60
CA GLY A 148 1.78 7.32 -12.48
C GLY A 148 1.03 8.48 -11.85
N LEU A 149 -0.24 8.61 -12.21
CA LEU A 149 -1.08 9.76 -11.86
C LEU A 149 -2.10 9.37 -10.79
N GLY A 150 -2.16 10.17 -9.73
CA GLY A 150 -3.13 10.06 -8.65
C GLY A 150 -4.01 11.30 -8.55
N THR A 151 -5.17 11.16 -7.92
CA THR A 151 -6.07 12.26 -7.62
C THR A 151 -6.92 11.96 -6.39
N ASP A 152 -7.34 13.01 -5.69
CA ASP A 152 -8.31 12.95 -4.61
C ASP A 152 -9.65 13.53 -5.09
N ILE A 153 -10.74 12.84 -4.76
CA ILE A 153 -12.09 13.11 -5.27
C ILE A 153 -12.96 13.71 -4.17
N ASP A 154 -13.58 14.85 -4.47
CA ASP A 154 -14.68 15.38 -3.69
C ASP A 154 -15.97 14.64 -4.05
N THR A 155 -16.46 13.84 -3.10
CA THR A 155 -17.69 13.06 -3.27
C THR A 155 -18.93 13.82 -2.79
N GLY A 156 -18.77 14.95 -2.10
CA GLY A 156 -19.85 15.64 -1.38
C GLY A 156 -20.40 14.86 -0.16
N LEU A 157 -19.75 13.74 0.21
CA LEU A 157 -20.12 12.89 1.34
C LEU A 157 -19.05 12.98 2.44
N PRO A 158 -19.35 12.56 3.68
CA PRO A 158 -18.36 12.48 4.77
C PRO A 158 -17.39 11.29 4.57
N MET A 159 -16.71 11.25 3.43
CA MET A 159 -15.70 10.26 3.09
C MET A 159 -14.58 10.88 2.27
N SER A 160 -13.40 10.28 2.39
CA SER A 160 -12.28 10.54 1.49
C SER A 160 -12.24 9.48 0.39
N LEU A 161 -11.95 9.88 -0.84
CA LEU A 161 -11.81 8.98 -1.98
C LEU A 161 -10.57 9.37 -2.79
N SER A 162 -9.69 8.42 -3.05
CA SER A 162 -8.50 8.60 -3.90
C SER A 162 -8.45 7.56 -5.00
N LEU A 163 -8.07 8.00 -6.20
CA LEU A 163 -7.91 7.18 -7.39
C LEU A 163 -6.49 7.33 -7.92
N ASN A 164 -5.86 6.23 -8.33
CA ASN A 164 -4.51 6.26 -8.91
C ASN A 164 -4.38 5.25 -10.05
N VAL A 165 -3.71 5.68 -11.13
CA VAL A 165 -3.33 4.84 -12.27
C VAL A 165 -1.82 4.79 -12.39
N TYR A 166 -1.26 3.62 -12.66
CA TYR A 166 0.18 3.42 -12.70
C TYR A 166 0.61 2.56 -13.88
N ALA A 167 1.77 2.89 -14.44
CA ALA A 167 2.61 1.94 -15.17
C ALA A 167 3.56 1.26 -14.17
N LYS A 168 3.97 0.03 -14.46
CA LYS A 168 4.80 -0.79 -13.56
C LYS A 168 6.12 -1.18 -14.23
N TYR A 169 7.22 -0.93 -13.53
CA TYR A 169 8.48 -1.59 -13.79
C TYR A 169 8.67 -2.74 -12.79
N GLN A 170 8.90 -3.94 -13.30
CA GLN A 170 9.14 -5.14 -12.52
C GLN A 170 10.65 -5.40 -12.48
N TRP A 171 11.26 -5.43 -11.29
CA TRP A 171 12.59 -6.01 -11.11
C TRP A 171 12.44 -7.48 -10.73
N GLN A 172 12.94 -7.90 -9.56
CA GLN A 172 12.74 -9.26 -9.06
C GLN A 172 11.24 -9.53 -8.86
N ASN A 173 10.84 -10.75 -9.15
CA ASN A 173 9.47 -11.25 -9.04
C ASN A 173 9.49 -12.78 -8.85
N TYR A 174 10.22 -13.26 -7.85
CA TYR A 174 10.28 -14.68 -7.51
C TYR A 174 10.78 -15.59 -8.65
N GLY A 175 11.63 -15.08 -9.55
CA GLY A 175 12.13 -15.79 -10.73
C GLY A 175 11.11 -15.93 -11.87
N ALA A 176 10.06 -15.10 -11.88
CA ALA A 176 9.06 -15.10 -12.95
C ALA A 176 9.64 -14.61 -14.28
N SER A 177 8.95 -14.91 -15.39
CA SER A 177 9.43 -14.55 -16.73
C SER A 177 9.34 -13.05 -17.06
N ASN A 178 8.64 -12.26 -16.24
CA ASN A 178 8.41 -10.83 -16.43
C ASN A 178 9.34 -9.95 -15.57
N GLU A 179 10.47 -10.49 -15.14
CA GLU A 179 11.48 -9.73 -14.41
C GLU A 179 12.24 -8.77 -15.34
N ASN A 180 12.65 -7.63 -14.79
CA ASN A 180 13.48 -6.60 -15.44
C ASN A 180 12.85 -5.96 -16.69
N GLU A 181 11.54 -5.78 -16.69
CA GLU A 181 10.81 -5.14 -17.79
C GLU A 181 9.65 -4.26 -17.32
N TRP A 182 9.14 -3.43 -18.25
CA TRP A 182 7.87 -2.73 -18.05
C TRP A 182 6.72 -3.69 -18.33
N ASP A 183 5.94 -4.02 -17.30
CA ASP A 183 4.90 -5.05 -17.40
C ASP A 183 3.61 -4.64 -16.69
N GLY A 184 2.60 -4.30 -17.49
CA GLY A 184 1.25 -4.06 -17.00
C GLY A 184 1.02 -2.73 -16.28
N TYR A 185 -0.22 -2.56 -15.82
CA TYR A 185 -0.73 -1.34 -15.22
C TYR A 185 -1.56 -1.68 -13.98
N ARG A 186 -1.74 -0.70 -13.09
CA ARG A 186 -2.59 -0.83 -11.89
C ARG A 186 -3.52 0.36 -11.79
N PHE A 187 -4.78 0.08 -11.45
CA PHE A 187 -5.74 1.07 -10.96
C PHE A 187 -5.98 0.80 -9.47
N LYS A 188 -5.65 1.77 -8.60
CA LYS A 188 -5.85 1.69 -7.15
C LYS A 188 -6.91 2.70 -6.74
N VAL A 189 -7.94 2.20 -6.05
CA VAL A 189 -8.99 3.00 -5.43
C VAL A 189 -8.93 2.78 -3.94
N LYS A 190 -8.87 3.86 -3.17
CA LYS A 190 -8.94 3.81 -1.70
C LYS A 190 -9.97 4.81 -1.22
N TYR A 191 -10.76 4.42 -0.23
CA TYR A 191 -11.73 5.29 0.40
C TYR A 191 -11.73 5.09 1.91
N LEU A 192 -12.02 6.16 2.62
CA LEU A 192 -12.17 6.17 4.07
C LEU A 192 -13.50 6.83 4.40
N CYS A 193 -14.42 6.04 4.96
CA CYS A 193 -15.68 6.56 5.48
C CYS A 193 -15.44 7.06 6.92
N ARG A 194 -15.99 8.23 7.24
CA ARG A 194 -15.95 8.80 8.59
C ARG A 194 -17.24 8.52 9.35
#